data_AF-A0A0A9X035-F1
#
_entry.id   AF-A0A0A9X035-F1
#
_cell.length_a   1.000
_cell.length_b   1.000
_cell.length_c   1.000
_cell.angle_alpha   90.00
_cell.angle_beta   90.00
_cell.angle_gamma   90.00
#
_symmetry.space_group_name_H-M   'P 1'
#
loop_
_entity.id
_entity.type
_entity.pdbx_description
1 polymer ?
#
loop_
_entity_poly.entity_id
_entity_poly.type
_entity_poly.pdbx_seq_one_letter_code
_entity_poly.pdbx_strand_id
1 'polypeptide(L)'
;MSAYLLNCLDTIDSNTIIQFVLSCYDQDTGGFGGNTYHNPSPIHTLSALQILAIFDKLDLVPCKVQEYLINQYTKCGGFQDTTYGEIDGRFTYCIVASLAILQLFDKVNIDWTKVSKYITMCTNFDGGFGSIPGGESHAGYVFCNIGV
;
A
#
# COMPACT_ATOMS: atom_id res chain seq x y z
N MET A 1 -10.58 2.41 -9.74
CA MET A 1 -10.01 3.50 -10.56
C MET A 1 -10.63 3.59 -11.95
N SER A 2 -10.90 2.49 -12.66
CA SER A 2 -11.44 2.53 -14.03
C SER A 2 -12.74 3.32 -14.18
N ALA A 3 -13.74 3.11 -13.33
CA ALA A 3 -15.00 3.85 -13.41
C ALA A 3 -14.83 5.37 -13.18
N TYR A 4 -13.92 5.75 -12.29
CA TYR A 4 -13.56 7.15 -12.08
C TYR A 4 -12.91 7.76 -13.34
N LEU A 5 -11.93 7.06 -13.92
CA LEU A 5 -11.23 7.55 -15.12
C LEU A 5 -12.12 7.59 -16.37
N LEU A 6 -13.09 6.70 -16.46
CA LEU A 6 -14.08 6.65 -17.54
C LEU A 6 -15.29 7.56 -17.27
N ASN A 7 -15.28 8.31 -16.17
CA ASN A 7 -16.35 9.23 -15.78
C ASN A 7 -17.73 8.54 -15.71
N CYS A 8 -17.78 7.35 -15.12
CA CYS A 8 -19.00 6.59 -14.86
C CYS A 8 -19.13 6.18 -13.38
N LEU A 9 -18.52 6.96 -12.47
CA LEU A 9 -18.60 6.69 -11.03
C LEU A 9 -20.03 6.92 -10.50
N ASP A 10 -20.79 7.81 -11.13
CA ASP A 10 -22.19 8.12 -10.85
C ASP A 10 -23.14 6.95 -11.11
N THR A 11 -22.73 5.97 -11.92
CA THR A 11 -23.53 4.77 -12.19
C THR A 11 -23.38 3.68 -11.12
N ILE A 12 -22.62 3.95 -10.05
CA ILE A 12 -22.22 2.96 -9.05
C ILE A 12 -22.71 3.39 -7.67
N ASP A 13 -23.26 2.44 -6.89
CA ASP A 13 -23.63 2.70 -5.50
C ASP A 13 -22.38 2.81 -4.62
N SER A 14 -21.97 4.05 -4.36
CA SER A 14 -20.82 4.35 -3.50
C SER A 14 -21.01 3.84 -2.07
N ASN A 15 -22.24 3.90 -1.53
CA ASN A 15 -22.47 3.54 -0.12
C ASN A 15 -22.24 2.06 0.10
N THR A 16 -22.75 1.21 -0.80
CA THR A 16 -22.55 -0.23 -0.70
C THR A 16 -21.07 -0.60 -0.83
N ILE A 17 -20.32 0.06 -1.72
CA ILE A 17 -18.88 -0.15 -1.87
C ILE A 17 -18.12 0.27 -0.62
N ILE A 18 -18.38 1.48 -0.10
CA ILE A 18 -17.72 1.98 1.11
C ILE A 18 -17.99 1.04 2.29
N GLN A 19 -19.24 0.59 2.48
CA GLN A 19 -19.57 -0.35 3.55
C GLN A 19 -18.84 -1.68 3.40
N PHE A 20 -18.74 -2.22 2.18
CA PHE A 20 -17.97 -3.43 1.93
C PHE A 20 -16.49 -3.24 2.25
N VAL A 21 -15.87 -2.15 1.79
CA VAL A 21 -14.46 -1.84 2.07
C VAL A 21 -14.22 -1.73 3.57
N LEU A 22 -15.08 -1.01 4.30
CA LEU A 22 -14.97 -0.88 5.75
C LEU A 22 -15.19 -2.21 6.48
N SER A 23 -16.00 -3.12 5.93
CA SER A 23 -16.17 -4.47 6.50
C SER A 23 -14.92 -5.36 6.35
N CYS A 24 -14.00 -5.01 5.45
CA CYS A 24 -12.73 -5.70 5.27
C CYS A 24 -11.63 -5.22 6.25
N TYR A 25 -11.92 -4.23 7.08
CA TYR A 25 -10.99 -3.74 8.10
C TYR A 25 -10.86 -4.73 9.25
N ASP A 26 -9.63 -5.03 9.62
CA ASP A 26 -9.30 -5.91 10.75
C ASP A 26 -8.86 -5.08 11.95
N GLN A 27 -9.62 -5.17 13.05
CA GLN A 27 -9.37 -4.34 14.25
C GLN A 27 -8.13 -4.74 15.03
N ASP A 28 -7.69 -5.99 14.90
CA ASP A 28 -6.59 -6.56 15.64
C ASP A 28 -5.25 -6.09 15.06
N THR A 29 -5.08 -6.17 13.74
CA THR A 29 -3.88 -5.70 13.04
C THR A 29 -3.93 -4.21 12.68
N GLY A 30 -5.11 -3.64 12.44
CA GLY A 30 -5.29 -2.29 11.92
C GLY A 30 -5.17 -2.15 10.39
N GLY A 31 -5.07 -3.25 9.66
CA GLY A 31 -5.02 -3.25 8.18
C GLY A 31 -6.36 -3.64 7.53
N PHE A 32 -6.40 -3.62 6.20
CA PHE A 32 -7.53 -4.17 5.43
C PHE A 32 -7.15 -5.48 4.74
N GLY A 33 -8.08 -6.43 4.73
CA GLY A 33 -8.03 -7.64 3.92
C GLY A 33 -8.69 -7.48 2.55
N GLY A 34 -8.57 -8.50 1.71
CA GLY A 34 -9.26 -8.55 0.40
C GLY A 34 -10.74 -8.89 0.47
N ASN A 35 -11.21 -9.35 1.64
CA ASN A 35 -12.61 -9.62 1.95
C ASN A 35 -12.77 -9.65 3.49
N THR A 36 -14.00 -9.78 3.97
CA THR A 36 -14.28 -10.14 5.35
C THR A 36 -13.56 -11.44 5.71
N TYR A 37 -12.94 -11.48 6.89
CA TYR A 37 -12.18 -12.62 7.42
C TYR A 37 -10.91 -13.01 6.64
N HIS A 38 -10.49 -12.22 5.65
CA HIS A 38 -9.20 -12.43 4.99
C HIS A 38 -8.09 -11.70 5.74
N ASN A 39 -6.89 -12.28 5.75
CA ASN A 39 -5.74 -11.66 6.35
C ASN A 39 -5.45 -10.29 5.71
N PRO A 40 -5.19 -9.27 6.53
CA PRO A 40 -4.78 -7.96 6.05
C PRO A 40 -3.45 -7.99 5.31
N SER A 41 -3.30 -7.09 4.34
CA SER A 41 -2.00 -6.88 3.67
C SER A 41 -1.81 -5.44 3.22
N PRO A 42 -0.56 -5.01 2.97
CA PRO A 42 -0.30 -3.66 2.44
C PRO A 42 -1.02 -3.39 1.12
N ILE A 43 -1.18 -4.41 0.27
CA ILE A 43 -1.84 -4.31 -1.04
C ILE A 43 -3.33 -3.98 -0.87
N HIS A 44 -4.02 -4.72 -0.02
CA HIS A 44 -5.44 -4.49 0.23
C HIS A 44 -5.68 -3.20 1.01
N THR A 45 -4.78 -2.85 1.92
CA THR A 45 -4.82 -1.58 2.66
C THR A 45 -4.70 -0.38 1.73
N LEU A 46 -3.71 -0.37 0.80
CA LEU A 46 -3.64 0.68 -0.22
C LEU A 46 -4.92 0.72 -1.06
N SER A 47 -5.44 -0.44 -1.46
CA SER A 47 -6.67 -0.52 -2.28
C SER A 47 -7.87 0.12 -1.56
N ALA A 48 -8.05 -0.18 -0.27
CA ALA A 48 -9.10 0.43 0.55
C ALA A 48 -8.94 1.95 0.63
N LEU A 49 -7.72 2.44 0.90
CA LEU A 49 -7.43 3.87 0.97
C LEU A 49 -7.67 4.59 -0.36
N GLN A 50 -7.27 3.98 -1.49
CA GLN A 50 -7.54 4.53 -2.81
C GLN A 50 -9.04 4.60 -3.12
N ILE A 51 -9.82 3.58 -2.72
CA ILE A 51 -11.26 3.59 -2.89
C ILE A 51 -11.89 4.72 -2.06
N LEU A 52 -11.51 4.83 -0.78
CA LEU A 52 -11.98 5.91 0.10
C LEU A 52 -11.58 7.29 -0.44
N ALA A 53 -10.36 7.45 -0.97
CA ALA A 53 -9.92 8.69 -1.60
C ALA A 53 -10.75 9.04 -2.86
N ILE A 54 -11.04 8.06 -3.72
CA ILE A 54 -11.87 8.26 -4.93
C ILE A 54 -13.27 8.78 -4.57
N PHE A 55 -13.84 8.32 -3.45
CA PHE A 55 -15.16 8.75 -2.99
C PHE A 55 -15.14 9.95 -2.03
N ASP A 56 -13.98 10.56 -1.79
CA ASP A 56 -13.79 11.63 -0.81
C ASP A 56 -14.29 11.25 0.61
N LYS A 57 -13.83 10.07 1.07
CA LYS A 57 -14.19 9.44 2.34
C LYS A 57 -13.00 9.04 3.20
N LEU A 58 -11.90 9.78 3.10
CA LEU A 58 -10.72 9.54 3.94
C LEU A 58 -10.97 9.81 5.43
N ASP A 59 -12.03 10.56 5.77
CA ASP A 59 -12.51 10.76 7.14
C ASP A 59 -13.00 9.46 7.80
N LEU A 60 -13.33 8.43 7.01
CA LEU A 60 -13.76 7.13 7.51
C LEU A 60 -12.61 6.16 7.78
N VAL A 61 -11.36 6.55 7.50
CA VAL A 61 -10.20 5.68 7.71
C VAL A 61 -10.00 5.40 9.21
N PRO A 62 -9.97 4.13 9.65
CA PRO A 62 -9.76 3.80 11.05
C PRO A 62 -8.39 4.28 11.57
N CYS A 63 -8.35 4.75 12.82
CA CYS A 63 -7.16 5.36 13.39
C CYS A 63 -5.93 4.44 13.47
N LYS A 64 -6.12 3.11 13.60
CA LYS A 64 -5.00 2.15 13.68
C LYS A 64 -4.30 1.91 12.34
N VAL A 65 -4.85 2.37 11.21
CA VAL A 65 -4.23 2.18 9.89
C VAL A 65 -2.83 2.81 9.86
N GLN A 66 -2.63 3.97 10.50
CA GLN A 66 -1.31 4.57 10.60
C GLN A 66 -0.31 3.66 11.32
N GLU A 67 -0.70 3.09 12.46
CA GLU A 67 0.16 2.19 13.24
C GLU A 67 0.49 0.92 12.43
N TYR A 68 -0.51 0.34 11.77
CA TYR A 68 -0.34 -0.77 10.86
C TYR A 68 0.70 -0.49 9.77
N LEU A 69 0.62 0.66 9.09
CA LEU A 69 1.57 1.01 8.02
C LEU A 69 3.02 1.10 8.54
N ILE A 70 3.21 1.64 9.74
CA ILE A 70 4.53 1.79 10.37
C ILE A 70 5.09 0.43 10.79
N ASN A 71 4.26 -0.46 11.33
CA ASN A 71 4.69 -1.77 11.84
C ASN A 71 5.23 -2.71 10.76
N GLN A 72 4.99 -2.40 9.47
CA GLN A 72 5.52 -3.18 8.36
C GLN A 72 6.93 -2.75 7.95
N TYR A 73 7.47 -1.68 8.52
CA TYR A 73 8.81 -1.20 8.23
C TYR A 73 9.88 -2.14 8.79
N THR A 74 10.85 -2.53 7.96
CA THR A 74 11.84 -3.53 8.32
C THR A 74 13.24 -2.94 8.54
N LYS A 75 14.12 -3.74 9.16
CA LYS A 75 15.54 -3.39 9.35
C LYS A 75 16.34 -3.33 8.05
N CYS A 76 15.83 -3.76 6.90
CA CYS A 76 16.56 -3.64 5.63
C CYS A 76 16.20 -2.36 4.83
N GLY A 77 15.19 -1.60 5.26
CA GLY A 77 14.70 -0.41 4.57
C GLY A 77 13.47 -0.66 3.71
N GLY A 78 13.13 -1.92 3.40
CA GLY A 78 11.88 -2.29 2.75
C GLY A 78 10.72 -2.48 3.72
N PHE A 79 9.55 -2.78 3.18
CA PHE A 79 8.35 -3.14 3.94
C PHE A 79 7.96 -4.60 3.69
N GLN A 80 7.37 -5.22 4.70
CA GLN A 80 6.97 -6.63 4.66
C GLN A 80 5.46 -6.84 4.60
N ASP A 81 5.05 -8.01 4.12
CA ASP A 81 3.70 -8.51 4.30
C ASP A 81 3.35 -8.71 5.78
N THR A 82 2.07 -8.62 6.11
CA THR A 82 1.54 -8.79 7.47
C THR A 82 1.56 -10.24 7.93
N THR A 83 1.29 -11.20 7.04
CA THR A 83 1.06 -12.60 7.45
C THR A 83 2.36 -13.38 7.54
N TYR A 84 3.21 -13.28 6.52
CA TYR A 84 4.38 -14.14 6.38
C TYR A 84 5.72 -13.40 6.43
N GLY A 85 5.69 -12.06 6.55
CA GLY A 85 6.90 -11.25 6.62
C GLY A 85 7.72 -11.24 5.32
N GLU A 86 7.12 -11.62 4.19
CA GLU A 86 7.74 -11.50 2.87
C GLU A 86 8.08 -10.04 2.60
N ILE A 87 9.29 -9.77 2.13
CA ILE A 87 9.71 -8.43 1.70
C ILE A 87 9.67 -8.41 0.18
N ASP A 88 8.97 -7.43 -0.38
CA ASP A 88 8.81 -7.27 -1.81
C ASP A 88 8.58 -5.78 -2.14
N GLY A 89 9.10 -5.32 -3.28
CA GLY A 89 8.96 -3.93 -3.75
C GLY A 89 7.51 -3.45 -3.84
N ARG A 90 6.55 -4.36 -4.08
CA ARG A 90 5.10 -4.07 -4.04
C ARG A 90 4.65 -3.58 -2.68
N PHE A 91 5.11 -4.20 -1.60
CA PHE A 91 4.73 -3.77 -0.25
C PHE A 91 5.33 -2.41 0.08
N THR A 92 6.56 -2.16 -0.36
CA THR A 92 7.19 -0.84 -0.23
C THR A 92 6.36 0.23 -0.94
N TYR A 93 6.00 0.02 -2.21
CA TYR A 93 5.10 0.90 -2.93
C TYR A 93 3.76 1.09 -2.20
N CYS A 94 3.11 0.00 -1.78
CA CYS A 94 1.80 0.06 -1.15
C CYS A 94 1.80 0.88 0.14
N ILE A 95 2.80 0.71 0.99
CA ILE A 95 2.91 1.48 2.24
C ILE A 95 3.22 2.95 1.94
N VAL A 96 4.17 3.25 1.07
CA VAL A 96 4.55 4.64 0.78
C VAL A 96 3.40 5.41 0.11
N ALA A 97 2.71 4.80 -0.86
CA ALA A 97 1.54 5.40 -1.48
C ALA A 97 0.39 5.60 -0.48
N SER A 98 0.21 4.67 0.48
CA SER A 98 -0.78 4.81 1.56
C SER A 98 -0.47 6.01 2.45
N LEU A 99 0.80 6.19 2.82
CA LEU A 99 1.25 7.34 3.61
C LEU A 99 1.10 8.67 2.84
N ALA A 100 1.28 8.65 1.51
CA ALA A 100 1.03 9.81 0.65
C ALA A 100 -0.45 10.21 0.64
N ILE A 101 -1.35 9.24 0.41
CA ILE A 101 -2.81 9.46 0.41
C ILE A 101 -3.27 10.06 1.74
N LEU A 102 -2.72 9.57 2.85
CA LEU A 102 -3.07 10.02 4.21
C LEU A 102 -2.29 11.28 4.67
N GLN A 103 -1.35 11.77 3.87
CA GLN A 103 -0.46 12.91 4.20
C GLN A 103 0.27 12.71 5.54
N LEU A 104 0.90 11.55 5.71
CA LEU A 104 1.53 11.11 6.97
C LEU A 104 3.06 11.07 6.96
N PHE A 105 3.74 11.46 5.87
CA PHE A 105 5.21 11.36 5.78
C PHE A 105 5.96 12.01 6.96
N ASP A 106 5.52 13.18 7.41
CA ASP A 106 6.14 13.91 8.53
C ASP A 106 5.66 13.44 9.91
N LYS A 107 4.71 12.49 9.96
CA LYS A 107 4.06 12.01 11.19
C LYS A 107 4.47 10.58 11.56
N VAL A 108 5.34 9.96 10.77
CA VAL A 108 5.79 8.58 10.97
C VAL A 108 7.30 8.52 11.21
N ASN A 109 7.72 7.57 12.04
CA ASN A 109 9.13 7.37 12.35
C ASN A 109 9.75 6.32 11.41
N ILE A 110 9.92 6.69 10.13
CA ILE A 110 10.54 5.86 9.09
C ILE A 110 11.82 6.54 8.59
N ASP A 111 12.90 5.79 8.47
CA ASP A 111 14.15 6.27 7.87
C ASP A 111 14.07 6.20 6.34
N TRP A 112 13.62 7.30 5.74
CA TRP A 112 13.44 7.45 4.29
C TRP A 112 14.74 7.28 3.49
N THR A 113 15.90 7.56 4.08
CA THR A 113 17.20 7.34 3.42
C THR A 113 17.42 5.86 3.20
N LYS A 114 17.00 5.03 4.16
CA LYS A 114 17.10 3.57 4.07
C LYS A 114 16.13 2.98 3.06
N VAL A 115 14.90 3.52 2.99
CA VAL A 115 13.92 3.14 1.97
C VAL A 115 14.45 3.44 0.58
N SER A 116 14.97 4.65 0.35
CA SER A 116 15.59 5.03 -0.93
C SER A 116 16.78 4.14 -1.31
N LYS A 117 17.63 3.79 -0.33
CA LYS A 117 18.74 2.87 -0.55
C LYS A 117 18.26 1.46 -0.92
N TYR A 118 17.22 0.96 -0.24
CA TYR A 118 16.62 -0.34 -0.54
C TYR A 118 16.09 -0.39 -1.98
N ILE A 119 15.34 0.64 -2.40
CA ILE A 119 14.84 0.78 -3.79
C ILE A 119 16.01 0.75 -4.79
N THR A 120 17.06 1.53 -4.53
CA THR A 120 18.23 1.58 -5.41
C THR A 120 18.90 0.22 -5.56
N MET A 121 18.99 -0.55 -4.46
CA MET A 121 19.55 -1.90 -4.46
C MET A 121 18.73 -2.92 -5.27
N CYS A 122 17.46 -2.64 -5.57
CA CYS A 122 16.63 -3.48 -6.43
C CYS A 122 16.87 -3.26 -7.93
N THR A 123 17.67 -2.25 -8.33
CA THR A 123 17.97 -1.97 -9.74
C THR A 123 18.97 -2.98 -10.31
N ASN A 124 18.72 -3.45 -11.53
CA ASN A 124 19.56 -4.41 -12.25
C ASN A 124 20.32 -3.78 -13.42
N PHE A 125 21.26 -4.53 -13.99
CA PHE A 125 22.16 -4.08 -15.07
C PHE A 125 21.42 -3.70 -16.37
N ASP A 126 20.22 -4.24 -16.59
CA ASP A 126 19.36 -3.99 -17.74
C ASP A 126 18.46 -2.76 -17.55
N GLY A 127 18.60 -2.04 -16.44
CA GLY A 127 17.76 -0.91 -16.05
C GLY A 127 16.41 -1.32 -15.44
N GLY A 128 16.14 -2.62 -15.33
CA GLY A 128 14.97 -3.15 -14.65
C GLY A 128 15.13 -3.16 -13.13
N PHE A 129 14.04 -3.52 -12.44
CA PHE A 129 14.02 -3.67 -11.00
C PHE A 129 13.51 -5.07 -10.63
N GLY A 130 14.15 -5.69 -9.65
CA GLY A 130 13.70 -6.92 -9.01
C GLY A 130 12.68 -6.68 -7.89
N SER A 131 12.01 -7.76 -7.46
CA SER A 131 11.15 -7.76 -6.27
C SER A 131 11.90 -7.42 -4.99
N ILE A 132 13.17 -7.83 -4.96
CA ILE A 132 14.15 -7.66 -3.90
C ILE A 132 15.53 -7.43 -4.55
N PRO A 133 16.55 -6.99 -3.80
CA PRO A 133 17.91 -6.89 -4.33
C PRO A 133 18.41 -8.20 -4.95
N GLY A 134 18.83 -8.14 -6.21
CA GLY A 134 19.28 -9.30 -6.99
C GLY A 134 18.17 -10.16 -7.59
N GLY A 135 16.89 -9.80 -7.42
CA GLY A 135 15.76 -10.46 -8.08
C GLY A 135 15.70 -10.15 -9.58
N GLU A 136 15.02 -11.00 -10.37
CA GLU A 136 14.84 -10.81 -11.80
C GLU A 136 14.09 -9.51 -12.12
N SER A 137 14.54 -8.80 -13.16
CA SER A 137 13.90 -7.60 -13.66
C SER A 137 12.47 -7.86 -14.11
N HIS A 138 11.51 -7.11 -13.55
CA HIS A 138 10.11 -7.22 -13.92
C HIS A 138 9.44 -5.84 -13.97
N ALA A 139 8.71 -5.55 -15.04
CA ALA A 139 8.09 -4.23 -15.26
C ALA A 139 7.17 -3.79 -14.10
N GLY A 140 6.49 -4.74 -13.45
CA GLY A 140 5.69 -4.46 -12.25
C GLY A 140 6.52 -3.90 -11.09
N TYR A 141 7.74 -4.42 -10.88
CA TYR A 141 8.63 -3.89 -9.85
C TYR A 141 9.29 -2.59 -10.27
N VAL A 142 9.51 -2.36 -11.57
CA VAL A 142 9.92 -1.04 -12.06
C VAL A 142 8.87 0.01 -11.67
N PHE A 143 7.59 -0.26 -11.93
CA PHE A 143 6.51 0.62 -11.51
C PHE A 143 6.48 0.81 -9.99
N CYS A 144 6.55 -0.28 -9.21
CA CYS A 144 6.53 -0.16 -7.74
C CYS A 144 7.72 0.61 -7.18
N ASN A 145 8.91 0.55 -7.79
CA ASN A 145 10.10 1.24 -7.29
C ASN A 145 10.23 2.70 -7.77
N ILE A 146 9.62 3.05 -8.91
CA ILE A 146 9.62 4.43 -9.46
C ILE A 146 8.37 5.22 -9.08
N GLY A 147 7.23 4.55 -8.94
CA GLY A 147 5.95 5.16 -8.56
C GLY A 147 5.84 5.51 -7.06
N VAL A 148 6.95 5.39 -6.34
CA VAL A 148 7.12 5.79 -4.94
C VAL A 148 7.27 7.31 -4.86
#